data_AF-A0A0D6JVC0-F1
#
_entry.id   AF-A0A0D6JVC0-F1
#
_cell.length_a   1.000
_cell.length_b   1.000
_cell.length_c   1.000
_cell.angle_alpha   90.00
_cell.angle_beta   90.00
_cell.angle_gamma   90.00
#
_symmetry.space_group_name_H-M   'P 1'
#
loop_
_entity.id
_entity.type
_entity.pdbx_description
1 polymer ?
#
loop_
_entity_poly.entity_id
_entity_poly.type
_entity_poly.pdbx_seq_one_letter_code
_entity_poly.pdbx_strand_id
1 'polypeptide(L)' 'MAQAQTRQNVLWTVRSKIGGITSTVILLGALLILFGAALQTGVWAGMFGIIGGLLVFVAVAFRVLLWAYRLV' A
#
# COMPACT_ATOMS: atom_id res chain seq x y z
N MET A 1 -17.19 -28.88 -12.54
CA MET A 1 -17.62 -27.46 -12.59
C MET A 1 -17.51 -26.77 -11.22
N ALA A 2 -17.90 -27.43 -10.11
CA ALA A 2 -17.81 -26.86 -8.76
C ALA A 2 -16.39 -26.40 -8.32
N GLN A 3 -15.34 -27.18 -8.63
CA GLN A 3 -13.96 -26.80 -8.26
C GLN A 3 -13.42 -25.56 -9.00
N ALA A 4 -13.91 -25.26 -10.20
CA ALA A 4 -13.49 -24.09 -10.96
C ALA A 4 -14.01 -22.79 -10.31
N GLN A 5 -15.26 -22.80 -9.83
CA GLN A 5 -15.85 -21.67 -9.11
C GLN A 5 -15.14 -21.42 -7.77
N THR A 6 -14.74 -22.46 -7.03
CA THR A 6 -14.01 -22.28 -5.77
C THR A 6 -12.66 -21.60 -5.99
N ARG A 7 -11.90 -22.01 -7.01
CA ARG A 7 -10.61 -21.39 -7.36
C ARG A 7 -10.77 -19.93 -7.79
N GLN A 8 -11.79 -19.62 -8.58
CA GLN A 8 -12.07 -18.26 -9.01
C GLN A 8 -12.43 -17.36 -7.82
N ASN A 9 -13.24 -17.86 -6.87
CA ASN A 9 -13.66 -17.09 -5.70
C ASN A 9 -12.49 -16.80 -4.74
N VAL A 10 -11.55 -17.74 -4.59
CA VAL A 10 -10.31 -17.54 -3.82
C VAL A 10 -9.43 -16.47 -4.48
N LEU A 11 -9.23 -16.52 -5.80
CA LEU A 11 -8.44 -15.52 -6.52
C LEU A 11 -9.04 -14.11 -6.42
N TRP A 12 -10.36 -13.98 -6.52
CA TRP A 12 -11.06 -12.70 -6.32
C TRP A 12 -10.92 -12.17 -4.89
N THR A 13 -10.99 -13.05 -3.89
CA THR A 13 -10.81 -12.69 -2.48
C THR A 13 -9.37 -12.24 -2.21
N VAL A 14 -8.38 -12.91 -2.79
CA VAL A 14 -6.97 -12.52 -2.67
C VAL A 14 -6.73 -11.16 -3.35
N ARG A 15 -7.30 -10.94 -4.54
CA ARG A 15 -7.22 -9.66 -5.26
C ARG A 15 -7.79 -8.50 -4.44
N SER A 16 -8.94 -8.68 -3.78
CA SER A 16 -9.53 -7.62 -2.94
C SER A 16 -8.72 -7.35 -1.68
N LYS A 17 -8.18 -8.39 -1.03
CA LYS A 17 -7.31 -8.24 0.14
C LYS A 17 -6.01 -7.50 -0.19
N ILE A 18 -5.36 -7.83 -1.31
CA ILE A 18 -4.14 -7.14 -1.75
C ILE A 18 -4.44 -5.66 -2.04
N GLY A 19 -5.51 -5.37 -2.77
CA GLY A 19 -5.92 -3.99 -3.06
C GLY A 19 -6.24 -3.16 -1.81
N GLY A 20 -6.87 -3.77 -0.81
CA GLY A 20 -7.15 -3.16 0.49
C GLY A 20 -5.89 -2.87 1.30
N ILE A 21 -4.95 -3.81 1.37
CA ILE A 21 -3.68 -3.63 2.08
C ILE A 21 -2.89 -2.45 1.49
N THR A 22 -2.77 -2.36 0.16
CA THR A 22 -2.05 -1.25 -0.49
C THR A 22 -2.66 0.11 -0.13
N SER A 23 -3.99 0.22 -0.12
CA SER A 23 -4.68 1.46 0.26
C SER A 23 -4.42 1.84 1.72
N THR A 24 -4.44 0.86 2.62
CA THR A 24 -4.11 1.07 4.04
C THR A 24 -2.67 1.52 4.23
N VAL A 25 -1.71 0.94 3.51
CA VAL A 25 -0.29 1.33 3.60
C VAL A 25 -0.08 2.77 3.11
N ILE A 26 -0.76 3.17 2.01
CA ILE A 26 -0.68 4.55 1.50
C ILE A 26 -1.26 5.53 2.54
N LEU A 27 -2.42 5.22 3.13
CA LEU A 27 -3.04 6.03 4.17
C LEU A 27 -2.14 6.18 5.41
N LEU A 28 -1.57 5.09 5.90
CA LEU A 28 -0.65 5.11 7.04
C LEU A 28 0.62 5.89 6.73
N GLY A 29 1.20 5.70 5.54
CA GLY A 29 2.38 6.46 5.10
C GLY A 29 2.11 7.97 5.02
N ALA A 30 0.95 8.37 4.47
CA ALA A 30 0.55 9.77 4.41
C ALA A 30 0.31 10.38 5.80
N LEU A 31 -0.34 9.64 6.72
CA LEU A 31 -0.51 10.06 8.10
C LEU A 31 0.84 10.22 8.82
N LEU A 32 1.80 9.33 8.55
CA LEU A 32 3.14 9.41 9.11
C LEU A 32 3.87 10.67 8.65
N ILE A 33 3.74 11.03 7.36
CA ILE A 33 4.32 12.26 6.79
C ILE A 33 3.70 13.48 7.46
N LEU A 34 2.38 13.51 7.62
CA LEU A 34 1.66 14.60 8.29
C LEU A 34 2.06 14.74 9.77
N PHE A 35 2.19 13.62 10.48
CA PHE A 35 2.63 13.60 11.87
C PHE A 35 4.07 14.08 12.01
N GLY A 36 4.96 13.63 11.11
CA GLY A 36 6.32 14.14 11.00
C GLY A 36 6.37 15.65 10.78
N ALA A 37 5.58 16.16 9.83
CA ALA A 37 5.49 17.59 9.55
C ALA A 37 4.94 18.40 10.74
N ALA A 38 4.05 17.81 11.55
CA ALA A 38 3.50 18.44 12.75
C ALA A 38 4.50 18.46 13.92
N LEU A 39 5.42 17.49 14.00
CA LEU A 39 6.52 17.51 14.95
C LEU A 39 7.55 18.56 14.50
N GLN A 40 7.40 19.76 15.03
CA GLN A 40 8.19 20.97 14.74
C GLN A 40 9.71 20.87 15.06
N THR A 41 10.20 19.66 15.37
CA THR A 41 11.60 19.32 15.59
C THR A 41 12.17 18.69 14.31
N GLY A 42 13.06 19.42 13.63
CA GLY A 42 13.51 19.09 12.26
C GLY A 42 14.07 17.67 12.06
N VAL A 43 14.66 17.05 13.09
CA VAL A 43 15.16 15.66 13.03
C VAL A 43 14.01 14.65 12.92
N TRP A 44 12.96 14.82 13.70
CA TRP A 44 11.81 13.93 13.71
C TRP A 44 10.96 14.11 12.45
N ALA A 45 10.76 15.36 12.01
CA ALA A 45 10.10 15.66 10.74
C ALA A 45 10.80 14.98 9.54
N GLY A 46 12.13 15.01 9.52
CA GLY A 46 12.93 14.32 8.51
C GLY A 46 12.76 12.80 8.56
N MET A 47 12.89 12.19 9.74
CA MET A 47 12.76 10.72 9.89
C MET A 47 11.37 10.22 9.51
N PHE A 48 10.31 10.84 10.02
CA PHE A 48 8.94 10.43 9.71
C PHE A 48 8.56 10.71 8.25
N GLY A 49 9.06 11.80 7.67
CA GLY A 49 8.89 12.10 6.24
C GLY A 49 9.56 11.06 5.34
N ILE A 50 10.79 10.66 5.64
CA ILE A 50 11.50 9.63 4.87
C ILE A 50 10.79 8.28 4.99
N ILE A 51 10.46 7.85 6.22
CA ILE A 51 9.80 6.55 6.44
C ILE A 51 8.43 6.51 5.76
N GLY A 52 7.61 7.55 5.97
CA GLY A 52 6.29 7.64 5.36
C GLY A 52 6.35 7.75 3.83
N GLY A 53 7.28 8.53 3.29
CA GLY A 53 7.53 8.64 1.85
C GLY A 53 7.97 7.32 1.23
N LEU A 54 8.87 6.58 1.89
CA LEU A 54 9.33 5.27 1.42
C LEU A 54 8.19 4.25 1.40
N LEU A 55 7.32 4.24 2.43
CA LEU A 55 6.15 3.38 2.50
C LEU A 55 5.17 3.66 1.35
N VAL A 56 4.85 4.93 1.10
CA VAL A 56 3.97 5.33 -0.01
C VAL A 56 4.61 4.96 -1.34
N PHE A 57 5.90 5.25 -1.54
CA PHE A 57 6.61 4.95 -2.77
C PHE A 57 6.60 3.45 -3.08
N VAL A 58 6.93 2.60 -2.10
CA VAL A 58 6.91 1.14 -2.27
C VAL A 58 5.49 0.65 -2.57
N ALA A 59 4.48 1.14 -1.87
CA ALA A 59 3.09 0.75 -2.11
C ALA A 59 2.61 1.13 -3.52
N VAL A 60 2.97 2.32 -3.99
CA VAL A 60 2.66 2.79 -5.36
C VAL A 60 3.45 1.98 -6.38
N ALA A 61 4.74 1.79 -6.20
CA ALA A 61 5.59 0.99 -7.10
C ALA A 61 5.06 -0.44 -7.23
N PHE A 62 4.65 -1.06 -6.12
CA PHE A 62 4.07 -2.40 -6.13
C PHE A 62 2.75 -2.45 -6.90
N ARG A 63 1.90 -1.42 -6.76
CA ARG A 63 0.62 -1.33 -7.49
C ARG A 63 0.83 -1.11 -8.98
N VAL A 64 1.78 -0.26 -9.35
CA VAL A 64 2.19 -0.05 -10.75
C VAL A 64 2.76 -1.33 -11.34
N LEU A 65 3.58 -2.06 -10.59
CA LEU A 65 4.17 -3.34 -11.02
C LEU A 65 3.09 -4.39 -11.28
N LEU A 66 2.14 -4.56 -10.34
CA LEU A 66 1.00 -5.48 -10.50
C LEU A 66 0.14 -5.12 -11.73
N TRP A 67 -0.06 -3.82 -11.98
CA TRP A 67 -0.79 -3.35 -13.16
C TRP A 67 0.00 -3.62 -14.46
N ALA A 68 1.30 -3.31 -14.48
CA ALA A 68 2.16 -3.52 -15.65
C ALA A 68 2.24 -4.99 -16.07
N TYR A 69 2.29 -5.91 -15.10
CA TYR A 69 2.26 -7.35 -15.37
C TYR A 69 0.85 -7.92 -15.61
N ARG A 70 -0.20 -7.07 -15.62
CA ARG A 70 -1.61 -7.49 -15.70
C ARG A 70 -1.97 -8.59 -14.70
N LEU A 71 -1.31 -8.60 -13.54
CA LEU A 71 -1.62 -9.50 -12.42
C LEU A 71 -2.86 -9.04 -11.64
N VAL A 72 -3.39 -7.87 -12.00
CA VAL A 72 -4.63 -7.26 -11.48
C VAL A 72 -5.54 -6.89 -12.63
#